data_AF-A0A0P7L383-F1
#
_entry.id   AF-A0A0P7L383-F1
#
_cell.length_a   1.000
_cell.length_b   1.000
_cell.length_c   1.000
_cell.angle_alpha   90.00
_cell.angle_beta   90.00
_cell.angle_gamma   90.00
#
_symmetry.space_group_name_H-M   'P 1'
#
loop_
_entity.id
_entity.type
_entity.pdbx_description
1 polymer ?
#
loop_
_entity_poly.entity_id
_entity_poly.type
_entity_poly.pdbx_seq_one_letter_code
_entity_poly.pdbx_strand_id
1 'polypeptide(L)'
;MNQVGCRIIFDQDGEIIHILGEMRGNVLERKEIKKLSSIDLKYGAIDFKKHKIFSVDIETQEPVLEEINTETEEQRRIRELEDTLLLQTDTEIGGIL
;
A
#
# COMPACT_ATOMS: atom_id res chain seq x y z
N MET A 1 19.26 8.22 -23.67
CA MET A 1 19.37 8.00 -22.20
C MET A 1 19.26 6.51 -21.96
N ASN A 2 20.11 5.94 -21.10
CA ASN A 2 19.95 4.54 -20.68
C ASN A 2 18.86 4.48 -19.61
N GLN A 3 17.89 3.58 -19.76
CA GLN A 3 16.79 3.38 -18.83
C GLN A 3 16.92 2.01 -18.18
N VAL A 4 17.05 1.99 -16.86
CA VAL A 4 17.11 0.77 -16.06
C VAL A 4 15.83 0.70 -15.24
N GLY A 5 15.21 -0.46 -15.21
CA GLY A 5 13.96 -0.67 -14.48
C GLY A 5 14.16 -0.91 -12.99
N CYS A 6 13.20 -1.58 -12.37
CA CYS A 6 13.19 -1.82 -10.93
C CYS A 6 13.49 -3.28 -10.63
N ARG A 7 14.31 -3.56 -9.62
CA ARG A 7 14.50 -4.89 -9.06
C ARG A 7 13.80 -4.97 -7.72
N ILE A 8 12.96 -5.98 -7.54
CA ILE A 8 12.27 -6.25 -6.28
C ILE A 8 12.93 -7.48 -5.65
N ILE A 9 13.25 -7.41 -4.37
CA ILE A 9 13.81 -8.52 -3.59
C ILE A 9 12.79 -8.87 -2.52
N PHE A 10 12.44 -10.15 -2.44
CA PHE A 10 11.38 -10.65 -1.57
C PHE A 10 11.73 -12.03 -1.01
N ASP A 11 11.05 -12.42 0.06
CA ASP A 11 11.26 -13.70 0.73
C ASP A 11 10.38 -14.84 0.20
N GLN A 12 10.39 -15.98 0.88
CA GLN A 12 9.61 -17.16 0.49
C GLN A 12 8.08 -16.97 0.49
N ASP A 13 7.56 -15.95 1.17
CA ASP A 13 6.13 -15.67 1.30
C ASP A 13 5.70 -14.48 0.43
N GLY A 14 6.64 -13.88 -0.31
CA GLY A 14 6.36 -12.74 -1.17
C GLY A 14 6.52 -11.39 -0.48
N GLU A 15 7.02 -11.39 0.77
CA GLU A 15 7.24 -10.16 1.52
C GLU A 15 8.49 -9.44 1.00
N ILE A 16 8.35 -8.16 0.69
CA ILE A 16 9.46 -7.32 0.21
C ILE A 16 10.43 -7.07 1.36
N ILE A 17 11.73 -7.17 1.08
CA ILE A 17 12.75 -7.00 2.12
C ILE A 17 12.90 -5.53 2.49
N HIS A 18 12.75 -5.25 3.79
CA HIS A 18 12.90 -3.92 4.39
C HIS A 18 13.83 -3.96 5.59
N ILE A 19 14.38 -2.79 5.96
CA ILE A 19 14.98 -2.59 7.28
C ILE A 19 13.84 -2.30 8.26
N LEU A 20 13.56 -3.25 9.16
CA LEU A 20 12.52 -3.13 10.18
C LEU A 20 13.10 -2.53 11.48
N GLY A 21 12.35 -1.61 12.11
CA GLY A 21 12.74 -0.97 13.38
C GLY A 21 12.58 -1.89 14.60
N GLU A 22 13.20 -1.53 15.73
CA GLU A 22 13.13 -2.28 16.98
C GLU A 22 11.71 -2.33 17.57
N MET A 23 11.35 -3.44 18.20
CA MET A 23 10.03 -3.67 18.79
C MET A 23 10.17 -4.03 20.27
N ARG A 24 9.27 -3.54 21.12
CA ARG A 24 9.22 -3.83 22.57
C ARG A 24 7.78 -3.98 23.04
N GLY A 25 7.53 -4.94 23.94
CA GLY A 25 6.21 -5.20 24.53
C GLY A 25 5.66 -6.56 24.15
N ASN A 26 4.34 -6.70 24.08
CA ASN A 26 3.68 -7.91 23.58
C ASN A 26 3.69 -7.90 22.05
N VAL A 27 4.81 -8.35 21.47
CA VAL A 27 5.06 -8.33 20.02
C VAL A 27 5.32 -9.74 19.52
N LEU A 28 4.92 -10.01 18.28
CA LEU A 28 5.24 -11.27 17.60
C LEU A 28 6.70 -11.26 17.16
N GLU A 29 7.37 -12.40 17.30
CA GLU A 29 8.72 -12.57 16.76
C GLU A 29 8.70 -12.43 15.24
N ARG A 30 9.79 -11.90 14.69
CA ARG A 30 9.95 -11.81 13.24
C ARG A 30 10.12 -13.21 12.68
N LYS A 31 9.42 -13.48 11.58
CA LYS A 31 9.58 -14.75 10.87
C LYS A 31 11.03 -14.93 10.39
N GLU A 32 11.47 -16.17 10.33
CA GLU A 32 12.76 -16.54 9.75
C GLU A 32 12.69 -16.46 8.22
N ILE A 33 13.68 -15.79 7.60
CA ILE A 33 13.80 -15.72 6.15
C ILE A 33 14.65 -16.91 5.69
N LYS A 34 14.03 -17.85 4.98
CA LYS A 34 14.68 -19.08 4.50
C LYS A 34 15.23 -18.94 3.09
N LYS A 35 14.60 -18.10 2.27
CA LYS A 35 14.97 -17.90 0.88
C LYS A 35 14.72 -16.45 0.47
N LEU A 36 15.63 -15.91 -0.32
CA LEU A 36 15.46 -14.64 -1.02
C LEU A 36 15.37 -14.91 -2.52
N SER A 37 14.44 -14.23 -3.17
CA SER A 37 14.26 -14.23 -4.62
C SER A 37 14.21 -12.79 -5.12
N SER A 38 14.35 -12.62 -6.43
CA SER A 38 14.22 -11.30 -7.05
C SER A 38 13.54 -11.38 -8.41
N ILE A 39 12.82 -10.30 -8.73
CA ILE A 39 12.23 -10.06 -10.05
C ILE A 39 12.69 -8.71 -10.58
N ASP A 40 12.92 -8.67 -11.90
CA ASP A 40 13.32 -7.46 -12.62
C ASP A 40 12.15 -6.97 -13.47
N LEU A 41 11.72 -5.74 -13.21
CA LEU A 41 10.72 -5.05 -13.99
C LEU A 41 11.38 -4.11 -14.97
N LYS A 42 10.78 -3.95 -16.15
CA LYS A 42 11.22 -2.96 -17.14
C LYS A 42 10.97 -1.54 -16.62
N TYR A 43 11.75 -0.59 -17.13
CA TYR A 43 11.52 0.83 -16.84
C TYR A 43 10.09 1.22 -17.26
N GLY A 44 9.35 1.89 -16.38
CA GLY A 44 7.97 2.31 -16.63
C GLY A 44 6.91 1.19 -16.53
N ALA A 45 7.27 -0.01 -16.04
CA ALA A 45 6.30 -1.09 -15.86
C ALA A 45 5.23 -0.80 -14.79
N ILE A 46 5.55 0.04 -13.80
CA ILE A 46 4.63 0.45 -12.73
C ILE A 46 4.60 1.97 -12.69
N ASP A 47 3.39 2.54 -12.62
CA ASP A 47 3.20 3.95 -12.29
C ASP A 47 3.27 4.15 -10.77
N PHE A 48 4.49 4.39 -10.27
CA PHE A 48 4.76 4.62 -8.85
C PHE A 48 4.12 5.89 -8.27
N LYS A 49 3.49 6.74 -9.09
CA LYS A 49 2.68 7.86 -8.59
C LYS A 49 1.29 7.42 -8.14
N LYS A 50 0.79 6.34 -8.74
CA LYS A 50 -0.56 5.81 -8.50
C LYS A 50 -0.54 4.52 -7.69
N HIS A 51 0.53 3.75 -7.76
CA HIS A 51 0.62 2.43 -7.15
C HIS A 51 1.90 2.29 -6.34
N LYS A 52 1.79 1.60 -5.21
CA LYS A 52 2.94 1.06 -4.47
C LYS A 52 2.94 -0.45 -4.62
N ILE A 53 4.12 -1.05 -4.54
CA ILE A 53 4.26 -2.51 -4.51
C ILE A 53 4.10 -2.94 -3.06
N PHE A 54 3.11 -3.78 -2.79
CA PHE A 54 2.82 -4.28 -1.46
C PHE A 54 3.58 -5.59 -1.19
N SER A 55 3.51 -6.53 -2.12
CA SER A 55 4.16 -7.84 -2.05
C SER A 55 4.43 -8.37 -3.45
N VAL A 56 4.96 -9.59 -3.53
CA VAL A 56 5.07 -10.37 -4.76
C VAL A 56 4.24 -11.63 -4.61
N ASP A 57 3.42 -11.94 -5.59
CA ASP A 57 2.71 -13.22 -5.65
C ASP A 57 3.73 -14.33 -5.96
N ILE A 58 3.81 -15.34 -5.08
CA ILE A 58 4.82 -16.41 -5.19
C ILE A 58 4.52 -17.37 -6.34
N GLU A 59 3.25 -17.54 -6.72
CA GLU A 59 2.84 -18.45 -7.77
C GLU A 59 3.09 -17.83 -9.15
N THR A 60 2.70 -16.55 -9.32
CA THR A 60 2.82 -15.85 -10.61
C THR A 60 4.15 -15.12 -10.77
N GLN A 61 4.85 -14.85 -9.68
CA GLN A 61 6.03 -13.97 -9.61
C GLN A 61 5.76 -12.54 -10.09
N GLU A 62 4.52 -12.07 -9.93
CA GLU A 62 4.12 -10.71 -10.26
C GLU A 62 3.98 -9.83 -9.01
N PRO A 63 4.32 -8.53 -9.09
CA PRO A 63 4.12 -7.60 -7.99
C PRO A 63 2.64 -7.37 -7.72
N VAL A 64 2.23 -7.52 -6.46
CA VAL A 64 0.89 -7.12 -6.00
C VAL A 64 0.91 -5.62 -5.74
N LEU A 65 0.08 -4.89 -6.49
CA LEU A 65 0.02 -3.44 -6.43
C LEU A 65 -1.14 -2.99 -5.53
N GLU A 66 -0.86 -1.96 -4.74
CA GLU A 66 -1.87 -1.25 -3.97
C GLU A 66 -1.96 0.19 -4.47
N GLU A 67 -3.17 0.68 -4.70
CA GLU A 67 -3.38 2.07 -5.12
C GLU A 67 -2.98 3.04 -3.99
N ILE A 68 -2.17 4.02 -4.34
CA ILE A 68 -1.87 5.15 -3.48
C ILE A 68 -3.04 6.11 -3.60
N ASN A 69 -3.97 6.05 -2.65
CA ASN A 69 -4.99 7.07 -2.50
C ASN A 69 -4.35 8.36 -1.99
N THR A 70 -3.78 9.15 -2.89
CA THR A 70 -3.45 10.55 -2.64
C THR A 70 -4.74 11.36 -2.78
N GLU A 71 -5.51 11.40 -1.70
CA GLU A 71 -6.59 12.38 -1.58
C GLU A 71 -5.97 13.78 -1.68
N THR A 72 -6.38 14.57 -2.67
CA THR A 72 -5.94 15.96 -2.77
C THR A 72 -6.54 16.79 -1.64
N GLU A 73 -5.94 17.92 -1.27
CA GLU A 73 -6.55 18.82 -0.26
C GLU A 73 -7.97 19.24 -0.64
N GLU A 74 -8.26 19.41 -1.93
CA GLU A 74 -9.61 19.72 -2.43
C GLU A 74 -10.56 18.55 -2.23
N GLN A 75 -10.17 17.32 -2.56
CA GLN A 75 -10.98 16.13 -2.34
C GLN A 75 -11.26 15.91 -0.85
N ARG A 76 -10.25 16.16 0.00
CA ARG A 76 -10.38 16.10 1.45
C ARG A 76 -11.39 17.14 1.97
N ARG A 77 -11.30 18.39 1.50
CA ARG A 77 -12.27 19.43 1.86
C ARG A 77 -13.69 19.08 1.41
N ILE A 78 -13.85 18.51 0.22
CA ILE A 78 -15.16 18.07 -0.28
C ILE A 78 -15.73 16.96 0.63
N ARG A 79 -14.92 15.95 0.98
CA ARG A 79 -15.35 14.87 1.88
C ARG A 79 -15.72 15.38 3.27
N GLU A 80 -14.92 16.25 3.86
CA GLU A 80 -15.21 16.86 5.17
C GLU A 80 -16.54 17.66 5.14
N LEU A 81 -16.84 18.33 4.02
CA LEU A 81 -18.11 19.03 3.82
C LEU A 81 -19.28 18.05 3.65
N GLU A 82 -19.11 16.96 2.91
CA GLU A 82 -20.11 15.90 2.73
C GLU A 82 -20.45 15.21 4.07
N ASP A 83 -19.44 14.85 4.86
CA ASP A 83 -19.62 14.25 6.18
C ASP A 83 -20.37 15.20 7.14
N THR A 84 -20.04 16.49 7.10
CA THR A 84 -20.72 17.52 7.90
C THR A 84 -22.19 17.63 7.50
N LEU A 85 -22.47 17.63 6.20
CA LEU A 85 -23.83 17.69 5.68
C LEU A 85 -24.62 16.45 6.06
N LEU A 86 -24.04 15.25 5.94
CA LEU A 86 -24.66 13.99 6.37
C LEU A 86 -25.04 14.01 7.85
N LEU A 87 -24.11 14.41 8.71
CA LEU A 87 -24.36 14.53 10.15
C LEU A 87 -25.47 15.55 10.45
N GLN A 88 -25.48 16.69 9.76
CA GLN A 88 -26.55 17.68 9.90
C GLN A 88 -27.91 17.11 9.46
N THR A 89 -27.97 16.44 8.30
CA THR A 89 -29.20 15.82 7.83
C THR A 89 -29.70 14.72 8.76
N ASP A 90 -28.80 13.91 9.34
CA ASP A 90 -29.18 12.88 10.32
C ASP A 90 -29.75 13.51 11.60
N THR A 91 -29.19 14.64 12.06
CA THR A 91 -29.72 15.39 13.21
C THR A 91 -31.05 16.08 12.93
N GLU A 92 -31.25 16.59 11.71
CA GLU A 92 -32.50 17.25 11.29
C GLU A 92 -33.64 16.27 11.01
N ILE A 93 -33.32 15.08 10.51
CA ILE A 93 -34.30 14.03 10.17
C ILE A 93 -34.58 13.11 11.39
N GLY A 94 -33.84 13.29 12.49
CA GLY A 94 -34.11 12.59 13.76
C GLY A 94 -33.63 11.14 13.79
N GLY A 95 -32.54 10.82 13.07
CA GLY A 95 -31.85 9.53 13.10
C GLY A 95 -32.68 8.37 12.50
N ILE A 96 -32.32 7.94 11.29
CA ILE A 96 -32.76 6.65 10.76
C ILE A 96 -31.51 5.80 10.50
N LEU A 97 -31.00 5.18 11.57
CA LEU A 97 -30.24 3.95 11.53
C LEU A 97 -31.08 2.85 12.16
#